data_AF-A0A024FJ24-F1
#
_entry.id   AF-A0A024FJ24-F1
#
_cell.length_a   1.000
_cell.length_b   1.000
_cell.length_c   1.000
_cell.angle_alpha   90.00
_cell.angle_beta   90.00
_cell.angle_gamma   90.00
#
_symmetry.space_group_name_H-M   'P 1'
#
loop_
_entity.id
_entity.type
_entity.pdbx_description
1 polymer ?
#
loop_
_entity_poly.entity_id
_entity_poly.type
_entity_poly.pdbx_seq_one_letter_code
_entity_poly.pdbx_strand_id
1 'polypeptide(L)' 'MKTNILVIGGTGKTGRRVVEQLQNKGIEPRIGSRNSSPSFDWDNKET' A
#
# COMPACT_ATOMS: atom_id res chain seq x y z
N MET A 1 12.19 3.15 -14.79
CA MET A 1 10.77 2.71 -14.87
C MET A 1 10.11 3.00 -13.53
N LYS A 2 8.91 3.57 -13.52
CA LYS A 2 8.21 3.90 -12.26
C LYS A 2 7.30 2.73 -11.89
N THR A 3 7.64 2.01 -10.83
CA THR A 3 6.84 0.87 -10.35
C THR A 3 5.85 1.37 -9.30
N ASN A 4 4.60 1.60 -9.71
CA ASN A 4 3.54 2.02 -8.79
C ASN A 4 2.92 0.78 -8.14
N ILE A 5 3.33 0.47 -6.91
CA ILE A 5 2.79 -0.66 -6.14
C ILE A 5 1.83 -0.13 -5.08
N LEU A 6 0.60 -0.65 -5.05
CA LEU A 6 -0.36 -0.45 -3.97
C LEU A 6 -0.37 -1.68 -3.07
N VAL A 7 -0.16 -1.48 -1.77
CA VAL A 7 -0.27 -2.54 -0.75
C VAL A 7 -1.48 -2.26 0.12
N ILE A 8 -2.54 -3.03 -0.09
CA ILE A 8 -3.77 -2.95 0.71
C ILE A 8 -3.56 -3.71 2.02
N GLY A 9 -3.96 -3.11 3.15
CA GLY A 9 -3.68 -3.68 4.46
C GLY A 9 -2.19 -3.65 4.84
N GLY A 10 -1.42 -2.73 4.22
CA GLY A 10 0.03 -2.58 4.45
C GLY A 10 0.43 -2.26 5.90
N THR A 11 -0.52 -1.88 6.75
CA THR A 11 -0.29 -1.65 8.20
C THR A 11 -0.46 -2.91 9.05
N GLY A 12 -1.04 -3.99 8.50
CA GLY A 12 -1.26 -5.26 9.19
C GLY A 12 -0.01 -6.14 9.34
N LYS A 13 -0.13 -7.27 10.04
CA LYS A 13 1.00 -8.18 10.34
C LYS A 13 1.76 -8.64 9.09
N THR A 14 1.03 -9.06 8.06
CA THR A 14 1.62 -9.51 6.80
C THR A 14 1.96 -8.33 5.90
N GLY A 15 1.06 -7.34 5.78
CA GLY A 15 1.23 -6.18 4.92
C GLY A 15 2.49 -5.38 5.25
N ARG A 16 2.79 -5.17 6.53
CA ARG A 16 3.99 -4.42 6.96
C ARG A 16 5.28 -5.08 6.45
N ARG A 17 5.38 -6.41 6.53
CA ARG A 17 6.54 -7.17 6.04
C ARG A 17 6.73 -7.05 4.53
N VAL A 18 5.64 -6.93 3.78
CA VAL A 18 5.69 -6.70 2.33
C VAL A 18 6.19 -5.29 2.04
N VAL A 19 5.67 -4.28 2.74
CA VAL A 19 6.12 -2.89 2.61
C VAL A 19 7.62 -2.76 2.88
N GLU A 20 8.10 -3.33 4.00
CA GLU A 20 9.52 -3.32 4.38
C GLU A 20 10.40 -3.96 3.29
N GLN A 21 9.98 -5.10 2.73
CA GLN A 21 10.72 -5.77 1.67
C GLN A 21 10.78 -4.95 0.36
N LEU A 22 9.70 -4.24 0.03
CA LEU A 22 9.67 -3.36 -1.14
C LEU A 22 10.58 -2.15 -0.94
N GLN A 23 10.54 -1.53 0.24
CA GLN A 23 11.42 -0.42 0.62
C GLN A 23 12.89 -0.83 0.58
N ASN A 24 13.23 -2.02 1.08
CA ASN A 24 14.59 -2.57 1.02
C ASN A 24 15.08 -2.81 -0.42
N LYS A 25 14.16 -2.94 -1.39
CA LYS A 25 14.47 -3.04 -2.83
C LYS A 25 14.54 -1.66 -3.52
N GLY A 26 14.43 -0.57 -2.77
CA GLY A 26 14.40 0.80 -3.30
C GLY A 26 13.07 1.17 -3.96
N ILE A 27 11.99 0.44 -3.65
CA ILE A 27 10.65 0.71 -4.15
C ILE A 27 9.82 1.30 -3.01
N GLU A 28 9.23 2.47 -3.22
CA GLU A 28 8.29 3.06 -2.27
C GLU A 28 6.85 2.65 -2.63
N PRO A 29 6.26 1.64 -1.97
CA PRO A 29 4.87 1.29 -2.21
C PRO A 29 3.94 2.33 -1.57
N ARG A 30 2.78 2.54 -2.19
CA ARG A 30 1.66 3.23 -1.58
C ARG A 30 0.89 2.25 -0.69
N ILE A 31 0.59 2.66 0.54
CA ILE A 31 -0.23 1.86 1.44
C ILE A 31 -1.70 2.26 1.25
N GLY A 32 -2.54 1.31 0.84
CA GLY A 32 -3.98 1.47 0.72
C GLY A 32 -4.68 1.11 2.03
N SER A 33 -5.44 2.04 2.58
CA SER A 33 -6.32 1.80 3.72
C SER A 33 -7.53 2.74 3.70
N ARG A 34 -8.58 2.39 4.43
CA ARG A 34 -9.76 3.26 4.58
C ARG A 34 -9.42 4.59 5.29
N ASN A 35 -8.37 4.60 6.11
CA ASN A 35 -7.97 5.75 6.91
C ASN A 35 -6.72 6.48 6.35
N SER A 36 -6.18 6.08 5.19
CA SER A 36 -5.04 6.76 4.58
C SER A 36 -5.50 7.98 3.80
N SER A 37 -4.58 8.90 3.49
CA SER A 37 -4.80 9.98 2.52
C SER A 37 -3.84 9.78 1.34
N PRO A 38 -4.33 9.50 0.12
CA PRO A 38 -5.74 9.27 -0.24
C PRO A 38 -6.25 7.93 0.29
N SER A 39 -7.54 7.85 0.64
CA SER A 39 -8.17 6.63 1.13
C SER A 39 -8.29 5.60 0.02
N PHE A 40 -8.38 4.34 0.42
CA PHE A 40 -8.70 3.21 -0.46
C PHE A 40 -9.77 2.38 0.22
N ASP A 41 -10.93 2.25 -0.42
CA ASP A 41 -12.05 1.45 0.06
C ASP A 41 -12.57 0.51 -1.03
N TRP A 42 -12.58 -0.80 -0.74
CA TRP A 42 -13.03 -1.83 -1.69
C TRP A 42 -14.47 -1.64 -2.17
N ASP A 43 -15.32 -1.05 -1.32
CA ASP A 43 -16.74 -0.84 -1.62
C ASP A 43 -16.99 0.46 -2.40
N ASN A 44 -15.98 1.33 -2.52
CA ASN A 44 -16.08 2.58 -3.26
C ASN A 44 -15.25 2.50 -4.55
N LYS A 45 -15.93 2.43 -5.70
CA LYS A 45 -15.29 2.36 -7.02
C LYS A 45 -14.51 3.62 -7.41
N GLU A 46 -14.72 4.74 -6.70
CA GLU A 46 -14.00 5.99 -6.94
C GLU A 46 -12.64 6.05 -6.21
N THR A 47 -12.33 5.07 -5.34
CA THR A 47 -11.08 5.00 -4.55
C THR A 47 -10.30 3.73 -4.80
#